data_AF-A0A149QY36-F1
#
_entry.id   AF-A0A149QY36-F1
#
_cell.length_a   1.000
_cell.length_b   1.000
_cell.length_c   1.000
_cell.angle_alpha   90.00
_cell.angle_beta   90.00
_cell.angle_gamma   90.00
#
_symmetry.space_group_name_H-M   'P 1'
#
loop_
_entity.id
_entity.type
_entity.pdbx_description
1 polymer ?
#
loop_
_entity_poly.entity_id
_entity_poly.type
_entity_poly.pdbx_seq_one_letter_code
_entity_poly.pdbx_strand_id
1 'polypeptide(L)' 'MAASGGAGLLTGTHDFEITQTGHGTLFRQSEAFAGVLLWFYDVEAVRAEFIKMNQALKSRAEAA' A
#
# COMPACT_ATOMS: atom_id res chain seq x y z
N MET A 1 3.63 -11.45 -8.38
CA MET A 1 4.02 -11.07 -9.76
C MET A 1 4.29 -9.57 -9.75
N ALA A 2 5.53 -9.15 -9.95
CA ALA A 2 5.84 -7.72 -10.09
C ALA A 2 5.28 -7.24 -11.43
N ALA A 3 4.45 -6.21 -11.42
CA ALA A 3 4.01 -5.55 -12.65
C ALA A 3 5.23 -4.87 -13.29
N SER A 4 5.72 -5.42 -14.39
CA SER A 4 6.85 -4.86 -15.15
C SER A 4 6.38 -3.67 -16.00
N GLY A 5 6.06 -2.55 -15.34
CA GLY A 5 6.08 -1.24 -15.99
C GLY A 5 7.54 -0.85 -16.25
N GLY A 6 7.89 -0.61 -17.52
CA GLY A 6 9.22 -0.19 -18.03
C GLY A 6 10.38 -0.24 -17.01
N ALA A 7 11.16 -1.32 -17.04
CA ALA A 7 12.25 -1.61 -16.12
C ALA A 7 13.05 -0.35 -15.72
N GLY A 8 12.86 0.11 -14.46
CA GLY A 8 13.66 1.17 -13.83
C GLY A 8 13.02 2.57 -13.75
N LEU A 9 11.90 2.84 -14.43
CA LEU A 9 11.24 4.16 -14.36
C LEU A 9 10.43 4.34 -13.07
N LEU A 10 9.56 3.38 -12.78
CA LEU A 10 8.83 3.27 -11.52
C LEU A 10 8.53 1.79 -11.27
N THR A 11 9.07 1.27 -10.18
CA THR A 11 8.84 -0.11 -9.71
C THR A 11 8.35 -0.06 -8.27
N GLY A 12 7.57 -1.06 -7.86
CA GLY A 12 6.98 -1.11 -6.54
C GLY A 12 6.92 -2.54 -6.02
N THR A 13 7.06 -2.70 -4.71
CA THR A 13 6.71 -3.92 -4.00
C THR A 13 5.58 -3.58 -3.03
N HIS A 14 4.45 -4.27 -3.19
CA HIS A 14 3.32 -4.17 -2.29
C HIS A 14 3.25 -5.42 -1.42
N ASP A 15 3.25 -5.21 -0.11
CA ASP A 15 3.15 -6.26 0.89
C ASP A 15 1.82 -6.16 1.64
N PHE A 16 1.21 -7.33 1.86
CA PHE A 16 0.03 -7.51 2.68
C PHE A 16 0.39 -8.38 3.88
N GLU A 17 0.23 -7.83 5.08
CA GLU A 17 0.51 -8.52 6.33
C GLU A 17 -0.77 -8.65 7.16
N ILE A 18 -1.07 -9.87 7.59
CA ILE A 18 -2.19 -10.18 8.47
C ILE A 18 -1.60 -10.82 9.72
N THR A 19 -1.77 -10.13 10.85
CA THR A 19 -1.25 -10.56 12.14
C THR A 19 -2.41 -10.71 13.12
N GLN A 20 -2.54 -11.89 13.72
CA GLN A 20 -3.46 -12.07 14.85
C GLN A 20 -2.94 -11.30 16.06
N THR A 21 -3.82 -10.56 16.71
CA THR A 21 -3.53 -9.82 17.95
C THR A 21 -4.50 -10.26 19.04
N GLY A 22 -4.21 -9.93 20.30
CA GLY A 22 -5.11 -10.21 21.42
C GLY A 22 -6.47 -9.50 21.36
N HIS A 23 -6.66 -8.57 20.42
CA HIS A 23 -7.88 -7.75 20.27
C HIS A 23 -8.50 -7.83 18.87
N GLY A 24 -8.11 -8.82 18.07
CA GLY A 24 -8.59 -9.00 16.70
C GLY A 24 -7.45 -9.13 15.69
N THR A 25 -7.72 -8.80 14.43
CA THR A 25 -6.75 -8.95 13.34
C THR A 25 -6.16 -7.59 12.97
N LEU A 26 -4.83 -7.48 13.02
CA LEU A 26 -4.12 -6.36 12.43
C LEU A 26 -3.85 -6.68 10.96
N PHE A 27 -4.38 -5.85 10.08
CA PHE A 27 -4.05 -5.86 8.67
C PHE A 27 -3.20 -4.63 8.33
N ARG A 28 -2.03 -4.85 7.73
CA ARG A 28 -1.08 -3.81 7.34
C ARG A 28 -0.76 -3.95 5.85
N GLN A 29 -0.97 -2.86 5.10
CA GLN A 29 -0.46 -2.70 3.74
C GLN A 29 0.79 -1.84 3.78
N SER A 30 1.83 -2.25 3.05
CA SER A 30 2.99 -1.40 2.79
C SER A 30 3.35 -1.44 1.33
N GLU A 31 3.80 -0.29 0.82
CA GLU A 31 4.27 -0.15 -0.54
C GLU A 31 5.65 0.50 -0.50
N ALA A 32 6.61 -0.14 -1.17
CA ALA A 32 7.96 0.36 -1.34
C ALA A 32 8.21 0.62 -2.84
N PHE A 33 8.40 1.89 -3.20
CA PHE A 33 8.70 2.27 -4.57
C PHE A 33 10.20 2.47 -4.80
N ALA A 34 10.67 2.16 -6.01
CA ALA A 34 11.99 2.48 -6.50
C ALA A 34 11.93 2.93 -7.97
N GLY A 35 12.69 3.95 -8.33
CA GLY A 35 12.78 4.42 -9.71
C GLY A 35 13.10 5.91 -9.82
N VAL A 36 13.58 6.34 -10.99
CA VAL A 36 13.98 7.74 -11.25
C VAL A 36 12.80 8.72 -11.20
N LEU A 37 11.58 8.26 -11.49
CA LEU A 37 10.39 9.12 -11.47
C LEU A 37 9.95 9.54 -10.06
N LEU A 38 10.45 8.88 -9.01
CA LEU A 38 10.13 9.24 -7.62
C LEU A 38 10.64 10.64 -7.23
N TRP A 39 11.68 11.16 -7.91
CA TRP A 39 12.19 12.51 -7.66
C TRP A 39 11.18 13.61 -8.02
N PHE A 40 10.21 13.30 -8.88
CA PHE A 40 9.14 14.21 -9.29
C PHE A 40 7.79 13.82 -8.66
N TYR A 41 7.79 12.89 -7.71
CA TYR A 41 6.58 12.29 -7.16
C TYR A 41 6.26 12.85 -5.78
N ASP A 42 5.02 13.28 -5.58
CA ASP A 42 4.53 13.75 -4.28
C ASP A 42 4.11 12.56 -3.42
N VAL A 43 5.00 12.13 -2.53
CA VAL A 43 4.79 11.01 -1.62
C VAL A 43 3.64 11.29 -0.64
N GLU A 44 3.39 12.54 -0.28
CA GLU A 44 2.33 12.90 0.66
C GLU A 44 0.94 12.81 0.03
N ALA A 45 0.80 13.21 -1.25
CA ALA A 45 -0.43 13.00 -2.00
C ALA A 45 -0.80 11.50 -2.08
N VAL A 46 0.19 10.64 -2.25
CA VAL A 46 -0.01 9.18 -2.32
C VAL A 46 -0.35 8.60 -0.96
N ARG A 47 0.33 9.04 0.10
CA ARG A 47 0.01 8.62 1.47
C ARG A 47 -1.48 8.82 1.79
N ALA A 48 -2.06 9.96 1.41
CA ALA A 48 -3.47 10.26 1.67
C ALA A 48 -4.42 9.25 0.99
N GLU A 49 -4.15 8.87 -0.26
CA GLU A 49 -4.96 7.89 -0.99
C GLU A 49 -4.82 6.47 -0.42
N PHE A 50 -3.61 6.08 0.01
CA PHE A 50 -3.40 4.82 0.72
C PHE A 50 -4.18 4.75 2.05
N ILE A 51 -4.25 5.87 2.79
CA ILE A 51 -5.06 5.95 4.01
C ILE A 51 -6.55 5.73 3.70
N LYS A 52 -7.08 6.38 2.65
CA LYS A 52 -8.48 6.20 2.23
C LYS A 52 -8.78 4.76 1.83
N MET A 53 -7.87 4.12 1.09
CA MET A 53 -7.99 2.71 0.70
C MET A 53 -8.04 1.80 1.93
N ASN A 54 -7.10 1.97 2.88
CA ASN A 54 -7.06 1.19 4.12
C ASN A 54 -8.35 1.36 4.95
N GLN A 55 -8.87 2.59 5.04
CA GLN A 55 -10.13 2.86 5.74
C GLN A 55 -11.32 2.16 5.07
N ALA A 56 -11.43 2.25 3.74
CA ALA A 56 -12.51 1.58 3.00
C ALA A 56 -12.45 0.06 3.16
N LEU A 57 -11.26 -0.53 3.15
CA LEU A 57 -11.07 -1.96 3.39
C LEU A 57 -11.50 -2.33 4.81
N LYS A 58 -11.07 -1.57 5.82
CA LYS A 58 -11.46 -1.77 7.21
C LYS A 58 -12.98 -1.76 7.36
N SER A 59 -13.65 -0.73 6.83
CA SER A 59 -15.12 -0.62 6.90
C SER A 59 -15.83 -1.81 6.25
N ARG A 60 -15.31 -2.36 5.15
CA ARG A 60 -15.88 -3.55 4.51
C ARG A 60 -15.65 -4.82 5.33
N ALA A 61 -14.47 -4.96 5.93
CA ALA A 61 -14.13 -6.13 6.74
C ALA A 61 -14.92 -6.17 8.06
N GLU A 62 -15.19 -5.02 8.67
CA GLU A 62 -15.98 -4.92 9.92
C GLU A 62 -17.50 -4.98 9.69
N ALA A 63 -17.97 -4.81 8.44
CA ALA A 63 -19.39 -4.88 8.09
C ALA A 63 -19.89 -6.29 7.69
N ALA A 64 -18.98 -7.27 7.60
CA ALA A 64 -19.27 -8.68 7.29
C ALA A 64 -19.43 -9.49 8.58
#